data_AF-A0A1I8AXS2-F1
#
_entry.id   AF-A0A1I8AXS2-F1
#
_cell.length_a   1.000
_cell.length_b   1.000
_cell.length_c   1.000
_cell.angle_alpha   90.00
_cell.angle_beta   90.00
_cell.angle_gamma   90.00
#
_symmetry.space_group_name_H-M   'P 1'
#
loop_
_entity.id
_entity.type
_entity.pdbx_description
1 polymer ?
#
loop_
_entity_poly.entity_id
_entity_poly.type
_entity_poly.pdbx_seq_one_letter_code
_entity_poly.pdbx_strand_id
1 'polypeptide(L)'
;MMRQLRFRFIHLAILLISILFYTKMRKVSKIQYFLTEQSKNLFNDQNELNDYKEQFRKYALNISLNFLCNLRKFPGAVEQVVAVVFDSYSHQVLKESFTDIGGIVYWDIPALEEKFASGDGRYQLFQYFRAKLVSFLSQLIEQFWMVQADTIWKKNLFEIFDTNSAEFTNAGIIFDSEGSEGLLQYMIAGGYFFIRSANSTKQFFESTAEFLLNNFATDNNVMNRLCIQKAFGVSCARINYR
;
A
#
# COMPACT_ATOMS: atom_id res chain seq x y z
N MET A 1 -9.45 -25.29 -18.06
CA MET A 1 -10.31 -24.28 -18.73
C MET A 1 -10.89 -23.23 -17.78
N MET A 2 -11.44 -23.59 -16.60
CA MET A 2 -11.99 -22.59 -15.64
C MET A 2 -10.98 -21.61 -15.02
N ARG A 3 -9.72 -22.02 -14.78
CA ARG A 3 -8.67 -21.14 -14.23
C ARG A 3 -8.35 -19.94 -15.16
N GLN A 4 -8.27 -20.17 -16.47
CA GLN A 4 -7.95 -19.10 -17.44
C GLN A 4 -9.08 -18.06 -17.59
N LEU A 5 -10.35 -18.46 -17.43
CA LEU A 5 -11.47 -17.49 -17.43
C LEU A 5 -11.41 -16.57 -16.21
N ARG A 6 -11.16 -17.11 -15.00
CA ARG A 6 -11.02 -16.31 -13.78
C ARG A 6 -9.92 -15.25 -13.88
N PHE A 7 -8.75 -15.60 -14.43
CA PHE A 7 -7.64 -14.67 -14.62
C PHE A 7 -7.99 -13.50 -15.56
N ARG A 8 -8.70 -13.75 -16.67
CA ARG A 8 -9.10 -12.68 -17.60
C ARG A 8 -10.06 -11.66 -16.97
N PHE A 9 -11.00 -12.11 -16.14
CA PHE A 9 -11.91 -11.20 -15.43
C PHE A 9 -11.20 -10.37 -14.36
N ILE A 10 -10.21 -10.96 -13.66
CA ILE A 10 -9.40 -10.25 -12.68
C ILE A 10 -8.60 -9.11 -13.34
N HIS A 11 -7.95 -9.36 -14.48
CA HIS A 11 -7.23 -8.30 -15.20
C HIS A 11 -8.15 -7.18 -15.70
N LEU A 12 -9.35 -7.50 -16.21
CA LEU A 12 -10.31 -6.48 -16.63
C LEU A 12 -10.83 -5.66 -15.44
N ALA A 13 -11.13 -6.31 -14.31
CA ALA A 13 -11.56 -5.65 -13.09
C ALA A 13 -10.46 -4.75 -12.54
N ILE A 14 -9.21 -5.23 -12.48
CA ILE A 14 -8.05 -4.45 -12.06
C ILE A 14 -7.83 -3.24 -12.97
N LEU A 15 -7.94 -3.41 -14.29
CA LEU A 15 -7.82 -2.31 -15.25
C LEU A 15 -8.92 -1.26 -15.03
N LEU A 16 -10.18 -1.69 -14.84
CA LEU A 16 -11.30 -0.79 -14.61
C LEU A 16 -11.17 -0.04 -13.27
N ILE A 17 -10.77 -0.74 -12.20
CA ILE A 17 -10.42 -0.18 -10.89
C ILE A 17 -9.31 0.87 -11.05
N SER A 18 -8.28 0.55 -11.83
CA SER A 18 -7.14 1.43 -12.08
C SER A 18 -7.54 2.70 -12.82
N ILE A 19 -8.37 2.60 -13.86
CA ILE A 19 -8.90 3.74 -14.62
C ILE A 19 -9.78 4.63 -13.73
N LEU A 20 -10.69 4.03 -12.97
CA LEU A 20 -11.59 4.75 -12.06
C LEU A 20 -10.81 5.48 -10.96
N PHE A 21 -9.83 4.80 -10.35
CA PHE A 21 -8.97 5.41 -9.33
C PHE A 21 -8.14 6.55 -9.89
N TYR A 22 -7.47 6.32 -11.03
CA TYR A 22 -6.64 7.33 -11.68
C TYR A 22 -7.46 8.58 -12.04
N THR A 23 -8.68 8.40 -12.55
CA THR A 23 -9.59 9.51 -12.86
C THR A 23 -9.97 10.30 -11.61
N LYS A 24 -10.16 9.63 -10.46
CA LYS A 24 -10.45 10.25 -9.16
C LYS A 24 -9.24 10.99 -8.59
N MET A 25 -8.03 10.44 -8.76
CA MET A 25 -6.76 11.04 -8.34
C MET A 25 -6.35 12.23 -9.23
N ARG A 26 -6.64 12.19 -10.54
CA ARG A 26 -6.31 13.28 -11.47
C ARG A 26 -6.98 14.61 -11.11
N LYS A 27 -8.10 14.60 -10.36
CA LYS A 27 -8.70 15.84 -9.81
C LYS A 27 -7.86 16.48 -8.68
N VAL A 28 -6.94 15.73 -8.06
CA VAL A 28 -5.98 16.20 -7.03
C VAL A 28 -4.66 16.68 -7.68
N SER A 29 -4.48 16.47 -8.99
CA SER A 29 -3.24 16.79 -9.73
C SER A 29 -2.73 18.23 -9.61
N LYS A 30 -3.57 19.21 -9.23
CA LYS A 30 -3.13 20.59 -8.97
C LYS A 30 -2.21 20.70 -7.74
N ILE A 31 -2.40 19.86 -6.73
CA ILE A 31 -1.53 19.80 -5.55
C ILE A 31 -0.26 18.99 -5.87
N GLN A 32 -0.41 17.97 -6.73
CA GLN A 32 0.71 17.18 -7.24
C GLN A 32 1.68 18.03 -8.07
N TYR A 33 1.16 18.99 -8.86
CA TYR A 33 1.95 20.00 -9.55
C TYR A 33 2.75 20.87 -8.56
N PHE A 34 2.12 21.34 -7.48
CA PHE A 34 2.78 22.15 -6.45
C PHE A 34 3.91 21.38 -5.72
N LEU A 35 3.69 20.11 -5.36
CA LEU A 35 4.71 19.27 -4.73
C LEU A 35 5.87 18.93 -5.69
N THR A 36 5.56 18.74 -6.97
CA THR A 36 6.56 18.44 -8.02
C THR A 36 7.41 19.68 -8.36
N GLU A 37 6.83 20.87 -8.35
CA GLU A 37 7.54 22.14 -8.55
C GLU A 37 8.49 22.46 -7.38
N GLN A 38 8.05 22.22 -6.13
CA GLN A 38 8.94 22.40 -4.98
C GLN A 38 10.10 21.38 -4.96
N SER A 39 9.88 20.12 -5.35
CA SER A 39 10.95 19.11 -5.39
C SER A 39 11.98 19.36 -6.49
N LYS A 40 11.57 19.95 -7.63
CA LYS A 40 12.48 20.26 -8.75
C LYS A 40 13.47 21.38 -8.43
N ASN A 41 13.08 22.36 -7.62
CA ASN A 41 13.94 23.49 -7.25
C ASN A 41 15.07 23.11 -6.26
N LEU A 42 15.03 21.91 -5.67
CA LEU A 42 16.00 21.45 -4.67
C LEU A 42 17.18 20.63 -5.25
N PHE A 43 17.10 20.18 -6.50
CA PHE A 43 18.11 19.28 -7.09
C PHE A 43 18.51 19.71 -8.49
N ASN A 44 19.32 20.77 -8.57
CA ASN A 44 20.03 21.19 -9.78
C ASN A 44 21.44 20.58 -9.80
N ASP A 45 21.56 19.30 -10.14
CA ASP A 45 22.76 18.79 -10.80
C ASP A 45 22.45 17.47 -11.53
N GLN A 46 22.50 17.47 -12.86
CA GLN A 46 21.83 16.46 -13.70
C GLN A 46 22.75 15.37 -14.27
N ASN A 47 24.08 15.49 -14.20
CA ASN A 47 24.96 14.61 -14.97
C ASN A 47 25.61 13.45 -14.18
N GLU A 48 25.74 13.52 -12.85
CA GLU A 48 26.13 12.36 -12.01
C GLU A 48 24.93 11.52 -11.57
N LEU A 49 23.70 12.02 -11.77
CA LEU A 49 22.49 11.50 -11.18
C LEU A 49 21.98 10.21 -11.88
N ASN A 50 22.32 9.99 -13.14
CA ASN A 50 21.74 8.91 -13.94
C ASN A 50 22.28 7.51 -13.59
N ASP A 51 23.58 7.38 -13.28
CA ASP A 51 24.20 6.10 -12.90
C ASP A 51 23.76 5.67 -11.48
N TYR A 52 23.64 6.64 -10.56
CA TYR A 52 23.07 6.43 -9.23
C TYR A 52 21.56 6.12 -9.26
N LYS A 53 20.78 6.75 -10.16
CA LYS A 53 19.35 6.46 -10.33
C LYS A 53 19.09 5.01 -10.73
N GLU A 54 19.91 4.44 -11.62
CA GLU A 54 19.75 3.06 -12.07
C GLU A 54 20.13 2.04 -10.98
N GLN A 55 21.19 2.31 -10.21
CA GLN A 55 21.65 1.42 -9.14
C GLN A 55 20.68 1.34 -7.95
N PHE A 56 19.91 2.40 -7.69
CA PHE A 56 19.01 2.48 -6.53
C PHE A 56 17.54 2.15 -6.80
N ARG A 57 17.04 2.33 -8.04
CA ARG A 57 15.73 1.74 -8.47
C ARG A 57 15.69 0.24 -8.26
N LYS A 58 16.85 -0.42 -8.45
CA LYS A 58 17.06 -1.84 -8.17
C LYS A 58 16.76 -2.22 -6.72
N TYR A 59 16.87 -1.32 -5.72
CA TYR A 59 16.73 -1.71 -4.31
C TYR A 59 15.27 -2.02 -3.92
N ALA A 60 14.31 -1.14 -4.23
CA ALA A 60 12.89 -1.39 -3.95
C ALA A 60 12.34 -2.56 -4.78
N LEU A 61 12.80 -2.68 -6.03
CA LEU A 61 12.50 -3.84 -6.87
C LEU A 61 13.06 -5.13 -6.27
N ASN A 62 14.34 -5.16 -5.87
CA ASN A 62 14.96 -6.34 -5.25
C ASN A 62 14.25 -6.75 -3.96
N ILE A 63 13.86 -5.80 -3.11
CA ILE A 63 13.05 -6.06 -1.92
C ILE A 63 11.72 -6.70 -2.33
N SER A 64 11.03 -6.12 -3.32
CA SER A 64 9.75 -6.65 -3.82
C SER A 64 9.88 -8.05 -4.41
N LEU A 65 10.95 -8.32 -5.16
CA LEU A 65 11.27 -9.64 -5.71
C LEU A 65 11.55 -10.64 -4.59
N ASN A 66 12.31 -10.24 -3.56
CA ASN A 66 12.58 -11.08 -2.39
C ASN A 66 11.30 -11.45 -1.65
N PHE A 67 10.39 -10.48 -1.46
CA PHE A 67 9.09 -10.71 -0.86
C PHE A 67 8.25 -11.70 -1.67
N LEU A 68 8.08 -11.47 -2.98
CA LEU A 68 7.29 -12.37 -3.84
C LEU A 68 7.91 -13.78 -3.93
N CYS A 69 9.23 -13.89 -3.98
CA CYS A 69 9.94 -15.18 -3.90
C CYS A 69 9.71 -15.87 -2.55
N ASN A 70 9.66 -15.12 -1.45
CA ASN A 70 9.29 -15.67 -0.16
C ASN A 70 7.84 -16.18 -0.15
N LEU A 71 6.91 -15.47 -0.78
CA LEU A 71 5.51 -15.90 -0.88
C LEU A 71 5.33 -17.19 -1.69
N ARG A 72 6.17 -17.47 -2.69
CA ARG A 72 6.14 -18.74 -3.44
C ARG A 72 6.32 -20.00 -2.58
N LYS A 73 6.83 -19.86 -1.36
CA LYS A 73 6.92 -20.95 -0.38
C LYS A 73 5.55 -21.37 0.18
N PHE A 74 4.53 -20.52 0.02
CA PHE A 74 3.18 -20.73 0.53
C PHE A 74 2.22 -20.92 -0.66
N PRO A 75 1.68 -22.15 -0.88
CA PRO A 75 0.81 -22.43 -2.00
C PRO A 75 -0.38 -21.46 -2.08
N GLY A 76 -0.59 -20.83 -3.24
CA GLY A 76 -1.71 -19.93 -3.47
C GLY A 76 -1.51 -18.49 -2.97
N ALA A 77 -0.42 -18.18 -2.28
CA ALA A 77 -0.21 -16.84 -1.69
C ALA A 77 0.11 -15.77 -2.75
N VAL A 78 0.89 -16.10 -3.78
CA VAL A 78 1.28 -15.15 -4.84
C VAL A 78 0.09 -14.76 -5.70
N GLU A 79 -0.81 -15.70 -5.98
CA GLU A 79 -2.04 -15.50 -6.74
C GLU A 79 -3.02 -14.52 -6.06
N GLN A 80 -2.87 -14.31 -4.75
CA GLN A 80 -3.70 -13.39 -3.97
C GLN A 80 -3.14 -11.95 -3.96
N VAL A 81 -1.94 -11.74 -4.49
CA VAL A 81 -1.26 -10.44 -4.46
C VAL A 81 -1.61 -9.62 -5.70
N VAL A 82 -1.96 -8.36 -5.49
CA VAL A 82 -1.96 -7.32 -6.52
C VAL A 82 -0.81 -6.37 -6.21
N ALA A 83 0.23 -6.38 -7.06
CA ALA A 83 1.35 -5.46 -6.92
C ALA A 83 0.99 -4.09 -7.49
N VAL A 84 1.31 -3.04 -6.75
CA VAL A 84 1.20 -1.64 -7.22
C VAL A 84 2.60 -1.12 -7.50
N VAL A 85 2.84 -0.66 -8.72
CA VAL A 85 4.14 -0.17 -9.18
C VAL A 85 4.03 1.23 -9.78
N PHE A 86 5.05 2.06 -9.54
CA PHE A 86 5.07 3.46 -9.97
C PHE A 86 6.07 3.74 -11.09
N ASP A 87 6.87 2.76 -11.49
CA ASP A 87 7.82 2.86 -12.59
C ASP A 87 7.64 1.72 -13.61
N SER A 88 7.94 2.03 -14.87
CA SER A 88 7.73 1.11 -15.99
C SER A 88 8.69 -0.08 -15.97
N TYR A 89 9.90 0.11 -15.43
CA TYR A 89 10.92 -0.94 -15.34
C TYR A 89 10.50 -2.03 -14.36
N SER A 90 10.10 -1.69 -13.13
CA SER A 90 9.59 -2.63 -12.14
C SER A 90 8.32 -3.33 -12.65
N HIS A 91 7.43 -2.61 -13.33
CA HIS A 91 6.24 -3.20 -13.95
C HIS A 91 6.60 -4.31 -14.94
N GLN A 92 7.57 -4.03 -15.83
CA GLN A 92 8.04 -5.01 -16.82
C GLN A 92 8.69 -6.22 -16.14
N VAL A 93 9.62 -6.00 -15.21
CA VAL A 93 10.34 -7.08 -14.52
C VAL A 93 9.38 -7.99 -13.75
N LEU A 94 8.41 -7.43 -13.02
CA LEU A 94 7.41 -8.22 -12.29
C LEU A 94 6.53 -9.04 -13.24
N LYS A 95 6.10 -8.44 -14.37
CA LYS A 95 5.26 -9.11 -15.36
C LYS A 95 5.98 -10.29 -16.02
N GLU A 96 7.27 -10.16 -16.27
CA GLU A 96 8.10 -11.23 -16.84
C GLU A 96 8.45 -12.31 -15.81
N SER A 97 8.68 -11.92 -14.55
CA SER A 97 9.18 -12.83 -13.49
C SER A 97 8.08 -13.58 -12.73
N PHE A 98 6.86 -13.03 -12.68
CA PHE A 98 5.74 -13.57 -11.90
C PHE A 98 4.47 -13.66 -12.73
N THR A 99 4.35 -14.71 -13.53
CA THR A 99 3.13 -15.01 -14.31
C THR A 99 1.96 -15.51 -13.44
N ASP A 100 2.25 -15.89 -12.20
CA ASP A 100 1.35 -16.42 -11.19
C ASP A 100 0.77 -15.33 -10.27
N ILE A 101 1.26 -14.08 -10.32
CA ILE A 101 0.75 -13.00 -9.49
C ILE A 101 -0.70 -12.66 -9.85
N GLY A 102 -1.53 -12.36 -8.84
CA GLY A 102 -2.95 -12.02 -9.04
C GLY A 102 -3.17 -10.79 -9.92
N GLY A 103 -2.26 -9.82 -9.86
CA GLY A 103 -2.18 -8.73 -10.83
C GLY A 103 -1.05 -7.76 -10.56
N ILE A 104 -0.78 -6.91 -11.55
CA ILE A 104 0.19 -5.83 -11.46
C ILE A 104 -0.49 -4.57 -11.99
N VAL A 105 -0.55 -3.53 -11.16
CA VAL A 105 -1.10 -2.22 -11.50
C VAL A 105 0.04 -1.23 -11.62
N TYR A 106 0.23 -0.72 -12.83
CA TYR A 106 1.13 0.40 -13.07
C TYR A 106 0.38 1.72 -12.98
N TRP A 107 0.81 2.59 -12.05
CA TRP A 107 0.37 3.97 -11.98
C TRP A 107 1.55 4.90 -12.23
N ASP A 108 1.49 5.60 -13.36
CA ASP A 108 2.46 6.64 -13.70
C ASP A 108 2.26 7.86 -12.78
N ILE A 109 3.07 7.88 -11.71
CA ILE A 109 3.19 9.00 -10.78
C ILE A 109 4.65 9.44 -10.82
N PRO A 110 5.02 10.43 -11.66
CA PRO A 110 6.41 10.79 -11.89
C PRO A 110 7.19 11.11 -10.61
N ALA A 111 6.52 11.72 -9.62
CA ALA A 111 7.13 12.03 -8.32
C ALA A 111 7.49 10.79 -7.48
N LEU A 112 6.91 9.62 -7.77
CA LEU A 112 7.18 8.34 -7.09
C LEU A 112 8.00 7.35 -7.93
N GLU A 113 8.39 7.73 -9.15
CA GLU A 113 9.24 6.91 -10.02
C GLU A 113 10.71 6.89 -9.55
N GLU A 114 11.13 7.94 -8.84
CA GLU A 114 12.47 8.06 -8.29
C GLU A 114 12.55 7.62 -6.83
N LYS A 115 13.74 7.21 -6.39
CA LYS A 115 13.99 6.84 -5.00
C LYS A 115 13.68 8.02 -4.06
N PHE A 116 13.00 7.70 -2.97
CA PHE A 116 12.76 8.59 -1.84
C PHE A 116 13.09 7.87 -0.53
N ALA A 117 13.32 8.64 0.53
CA ALA A 117 13.61 8.14 1.87
C ALA A 117 12.57 8.63 2.88
N SER A 118 12.54 8.02 4.06
CA SER A 118 11.77 8.58 5.18
C SER A 118 12.26 10.02 5.44
N GLY A 119 11.32 10.94 5.67
CA GLY A 119 11.62 12.38 5.76
C GLY A 119 11.49 13.15 4.43
N ASP A 120 11.35 12.47 3.29
CA ASP A 120 11.15 13.08 1.98
C ASP A 120 9.66 13.39 1.72
N GLY A 121 9.34 14.52 1.06
CA GLY A 121 7.98 14.84 0.64
C GLY A 121 7.37 13.80 -0.33
N ARG A 122 8.19 13.03 -1.04
CA ARG A 122 7.76 11.88 -1.84
C ARG A 122 7.34 10.69 -0.98
N TYR A 123 7.97 10.49 0.18
CA TYR A 123 7.52 9.49 1.15
C TYR A 123 6.14 9.86 1.72
N GLN A 124 5.94 11.15 2.02
CA GLN A 124 4.62 11.68 2.39
C GLN A 124 3.58 11.43 1.28
N LEU A 125 3.95 11.68 0.02
CA LEU A 125 3.08 11.43 -1.15
C LEU A 125 2.72 9.94 -1.29
N PHE A 126 3.67 9.04 -1.04
CA PHE A 126 3.42 7.59 -1.04
C PHE A 126 2.42 7.20 0.06
N GLN A 127 2.55 7.73 1.26
CA GLN A 127 1.62 7.48 2.37
C GLN A 127 0.23 8.07 2.11
N TYR A 128 0.17 9.27 1.54
CA TYR A 128 -1.07 9.87 1.05
C TYR A 128 -1.75 8.98 0.01
N PHE A 129 -0.98 8.54 -0.98
CA PHE A 129 -1.44 7.65 -2.03
C PHE A 129 -2.00 6.35 -1.44
N ARG A 130 -1.27 5.74 -0.50
CA ARG A 130 -1.69 4.53 0.22
C ARG A 130 -3.05 4.72 0.89
N ALA A 131 -3.24 5.81 1.64
CA ALA A 131 -4.51 6.11 2.29
C ALA A 131 -5.65 6.35 1.28
N LYS A 132 -5.39 7.08 0.18
CA LYS A 132 -6.39 7.30 -0.88
C LYS A 132 -6.78 6.01 -1.58
N LEU A 133 -5.81 5.12 -1.83
CA LEU A 133 -6.06 3.83 -2.44
C LEU A 133 -6.97 2.99 -1.55
N VAL A 134 -6.68 2.92 -0.26
CA VAL A 134 -7.52 2.17 0.69
C VAL A 134 -8.94 2.73 0.77
N SER A 135 -9.08 4.05 0.84
CA SER A 135 -10.38 4.73 0.80
C SER A 135 -11.19 4.42 -0.47
N PHE A 136 -10.51 4.25 -1.60
CA PHE A 136 -11.16 3.89 -2.86
C PHE A 136 -11.53 2.42 -2.92
N LEU A 137 -10.59 1.54 -2.56
CA LEU A 137 -10.80 0.08 -2.58
C LEU A 137 -11.86 -0.34 -1.57
N SER A 138 -12.02 0.38 -0.45
CA SER A 138 -13.07 0.09 0.53
C SER A 138 -14.51 0.32 0.02
N GLN A 139 -14.66 0.87 -1.18
CA GLN A 139 -15.95 1.00 -1.87
C GLN A 139 -16.22 -0.13 -2.85
N LEU A 140 -15.19 -0.92 -3.18
CA LEU A 140 -15.20 -1.86 -4.31
C LEU A 140 -14.91 -3.30 -3.90
N ILE A 141 -14.11 -3.48 -2.86
CA ILE A 141 -13.64 -4.78 -2.40
C ILE A 141 -14.16 -4.98 -0.98
N GLU A 142 -14.81 -6.09 -0.69
CA GLU A 142 -15.40 -6.35 0.64
C GLU A 142 -14.36 -6.36 1.76
N GLN A 143 -13.22 -7.02 1.51
CA GLN A 143 -12.14 -7.10 2.47
C GLN A 143 -10.80 -7.34 1.77
N PHE A 144 -9.72 -6.77 2.30
CA PHE A 144 -8.38 -6.92 1.74
C PHE A 144 -7.30 -6.58 2.75
N TRP A 145 -6.08 -7.06 2.49
CA TRP A 145 -4.88 -6.66 3.20
C TRP A 145 -4.13 -5.60 2.40
N MET A 146 -3.62 -4.59 3.10
CA MET A 146 -2.53 -3.75 2.61
C MET A 146 -1.23 -4.23 3.23
N VAL A 147 -0.23 -4.45 2.38
CA VAL A 147 1.04 -5.09 2.77
C VAL A 147 2.21 -4.30 2.18
N GLN A 148 3.20 -3.99 3.02
CA GLN A 148 4.51 -3.54 2.56
C GLN A 148 5.41 -4.73 2.20
N ALA A 149 6.09 -4.62 1.05
CA ALA A 149 6.92 -5.70 0.51
C ALA A 149 8.32 -5.80 1.15
N ASP A 150 8.60 -5.06 2.22
CA ASP A 150 9.89 -5.01 2.92
C ASP A 150 10.00 -5.99 4.10
N THR A 151 9.25 -7.10 4.03
CA THR A 151 9.12 -8.08 5.12
C THR A 151 9.20 -9.51 4.60
N ILE A 152 9.36 -10.47 5.51
CA ILE A 152 9.46 -11.91 5.19
C ILE A 152 8.40 -12.66 5.97
N TRP A 153 7.57 -13.41 5.26
CA TRP A 153 6.60 -14.32 5.86
C TRP A 153 7.29 -15.61 6.28
N LYS A 154 7.16 -15.93 7.58
CA LYS A 154 7.55 -17.23 8.14
C LYS A 154 6.42 -18.27 8.01
N LYS A 155 5.18 -17.79 7.89
CA LYS A 155 3.96 -18.57 7.71
C LYS A 155 3.01 -17.81 6.78
N ASN A 156 2.08 -18.51 6.16
CA ASN A 156 1.10 -17.91 5.27
C ASN A 156 0.14 -16.98 6.06
N LEU A 157 0.14 -15.68 5.75
CA LEU A 157 -0.72 -14.68 6.41
C LEU A 157 -2.20 -15.08 6.39
N PHE A 158 -2.64 -15.66 5.27
CA PHE A 158 -4.03 -16.05 5.04
C PHE A 158 -4.46 -17.28 5.86
N GLU A 159 -3.51 -18.04 6.40
CA GLU A 159 -3.78 -19.23 7.23
C GLU A 159 -3.68 -18.93 8.73
N ILE A 160 -2.80 -18.00 9.11
CA ILE A 160 -2.53 -17.71 10.53
C ILE A 160 -3.53 -16.74 11.15
N PHE A 161 -4.14 -15.85 10.35
CA PHE A 161 -5.09 -14.85 10.85
C PHE A 161 -6.49 -15.15 10.32
N ASP A 162 -7.31 -15.71 11.20
CA ASP A 162 -8.75 -15.78 10.97
C ASP A 162 -9.39 -14.41 11.30
N THR A 163 -9.60 -13.60 10.27
CA THR A 163 -10.24 -12.28 10.36
C THR A 163 -11.73 -12.34 10.70
N ASN A 164 -12.30 -13.56 10.80
CA ASN A 164 -13.68 -13.81 11.26
C ASN A 164 -13.73 -14.42 12.65
N SER A 165 -12.59 -14.61 13.32
CA SER A 165 -12.56 -15.05 14.71
C SER A 165 -13.28 -14.06 15.63
N ALA A 166 -13.69 -14.52 16.81
CA ALA A 166 -14.38 -13.67 17.80
C ALA A 166 -13.59 -12.41 18.19
N GLU A 167 -12.25 -12.47 18.12
CA GLU A 167 -11.35 -11.33 18.36
C GLU A 167 -11.48 -10.23 17.29
N PHE A 168 -11.72 -10.62 16.02
CA PHE A 168 -11.64 -9.72 14.87
C PHE A 168 -12.95 -9.49 14.12
N THR A 169 -14.00 -10.29 14.38
CA THR A 169 -15.26 -10.25 13.62
C THR A 169 -15.96 -8.89 13.65
N ASN A 170 -15.73 -8.08 14.68
CA ASN A 170 -16.30 -6.74 14.83
C ASN A 170 -15.31 -5.61 14.49
N ALA A 171 -14.09 -5.94 14.07
CA ALA A 171 -13.09 -4.96 13.68
C ALA A 171 -13.32 -4.53 12.23
N GLY A 172 -13.42 -3.21 12.02
CA GLY A 172 -13.42 -2.62 10.69
C GLY A 172 -12.01 -2.56 10.10
N ILE A 173 -11.00 -2.41 10.95
CA ILE A 173 -9.59 -2.41 10.58
C ILE A 173 -8.80 -3.22 11.61
N ILE A 174 -7.87 -4.06 11.14
CA ILE A 174 -6.94 -4.80 12.01
C ILE A 174 -5.53 -4.36 11.62
N PHE A 175 -4.74 -3.91 12.60
CA PHE A 175 -3.38 -3.41 12.37
C PHE A 175 -2.32 -4.35 12.95
N ASP A 176 -1.14 -4.33 12.35
CA ASP A 176 0.09 -4.74 13.03
C ASP A 176 0.51 -3.75 14.13
N SER A 177 1.33 -4.22 15.07
CA SER A 177 1.90 -3.40 16.13
C SER A 177 3.38 -3.07 15.87
N GLU A 178 3.88 -1.98 16.44
CA GLU A 178 5.31 -1.59 16.41
C GLU A 178 6.18 -2.51 17.29
N GLY A 179 5.58 -3.17 18.27
CA GLY A 179 6.28 -4.10 19.15
C GLY A 179 5.35 -5.08 19.85
N SER A 180 5.94 -5.99 20.62
CA SER A 180 5.22 -7.01 21.40
C SER A 180 5.01 -6.63 22.86
N GLU A 181 5.68 -5.58 23.35
CA GLU A 181 5.67 -5.19 24.76
C GLU A 181 5.58 -3.68 24.95
N GLY A 182 5.15 -3.26 26.15
CA GLY A 182 5.18 -1.87 26.60
C GLY A 182 4.26 -0.96 25.77
N LEU A 183 4.71 0.28 25.52
CA LEU A 183 3.93 1.23 24.71
C LEU A 183 3.84 0.82 23.23
N LEU A 184 4.86 0.13 22.71
CA LEU A 184 4.95 -0.24 21.30
C LEU A 184 3.88 -1.25 20.88
N GLN A 185 3.41 -2.10 21.80
CA GLN A 185 2.30 -3.02 21.52
C GLN A 185 0.98 -2.30 21.22
N TYR A 186 0.85 -1.04 21.63
CA TYR A 186 -0.31 -0.20 21.38
C TYR A 186 -0.12 0.77 20.22
N MET A 187 1.06 0.82 19.60
CA MET A 187 1.33 1.66 18.44
C MET A 187 1.18 0.83 17.17
N ILE A 188 0.45 1.36 16.20
CA ILE A 188 0.33 0.79 14.85
C ILE A 188 1.66 0.97 14.11
N ALA A 189 2.20 -0.12 13.57
CA ALA A 189 3.36 -0.06 12.67
C ALA A 189 2.96 0.42 11.27
N GLY A 190 1.83 -0.07 10.77
CA GLY A 190 1.28 0.31 9.48
C GLY A 190 1.97 -0.38 8.30
N GLY A 191 2.76 -1.43 8.55
CA GLY A 191 3.31 -2.31 7.52
C GLY A 191 2.24 -3.21 6.92
N TYR A 192 1.36 -3.69 7.79
CA TYR A 192 0.32 -4.65 7.51
C TYR A 192 -0.98 -4.21 8.16
N PHE A 193 -2.04 -4.11 7.36
CA PHE A 193 -3.36 -3.93 7.93
C PHE A 193 -4.43 -4.54 7.06
N PHE A 194 -5.42 -5.12 7.72
CA PHE A 194 -6.61 -5.68 7.11
C PHE A 194 -7.74 -4.66 7.17
N ILE A 195 -8.47 -4.57 6.07
CA ILE A 195 -9.60 -3.66 5.89
C ILE A 195 -10.85 -4.49 5.66
N ARG A 196 -11.88 -4.22 6.45
CA ARG A 196 -13.26 -4.57 6.14
C ARG A 196 -13.99 -3.32 5.64
N SER A 197 -14.64 -3.46 4.50
CA SER A 197 -15.26 -2.34 3.81
C SER A 197 -16.52 -1.88 4.51
N ALA A 198 -16.52 -0.59 4.82
CA ALA A 198 -17.62 0.13 5.45
C ALA A 198 -17.44 1.63 5.17
N ASN A 199 -18.53 2.39 5.28
CA ASN A 199 -18.45 3.84 5.13
C ASN A 199 -17.54 4.48 6.21
N SER A 200 -17.54 3.93 7.43
CA SER A 200 -16.64 4.36 8.51
C SER A 200 -15.17 4.16 8.14
N THR A 201 -14.81 3.00 7.58
CA THR A 201 -13.45 2.72 7.12
C THR A 201 -13.04 3.61 5.95
N LYS A 202 -13.95 3.85 5.00
CA LYS A 202 -13.74 4.84 3.93
C LYS A 202 -13.42 6.23 4.51
N GLN A 203 -14.25 6.73 5.42
CA GLN A 203 -14.07 8.05 6.04
C GLN A 203 -12.77 8.13 6.85
N PHE A 204 -12.40 7.06 7.56
CA PHE A 204 -11.15 6.95 8.28
C PHE A 204 -9.95 7.18 7.34
N PHE A 205 -9.88 6.47 6.21
CA PHE A 205 -8.76 6.63 5.26
C PHE A 205 -8.85 7.92 4.41
N GLU A 206 -10.05 8.47 4.18
CA GLU A 206 -10.19 9.82 3.61
C GLU A 206 -9.59 10.87 4.54
N SER A 207 -9.89 10.79 5.84
CA SER A 207 -9.36 11.69 6.85
C SER A 207 -7.85 11.53 7.03
N THR A 208 -7.34 10.29 6.99
CA THR A 208 -5.89 10.03 6.96
C THR A 208 -5.24 10.74 5.78
N ALA A 209 -5.77 10.54 4.57
CA ALA A 209 -5.23 11.19 3.37
C ALA A 209 -5.31 12.71 3.44
N GLU A 210 -6.44 13.28 3.89
CA GLU A 210 -6.61 14.72 4.04
C GLU A 210 -5.63 15.32 5.06
N PHE A 211 -5.36 14.63 6.16
CA PHE A 211 -4.36 15.06 7.13
C PHE A 211 -2.95 15.07 6.53
N LEU A 212 -2.58 13.99 5.84
CA LEU A 212 -1.27 13.82 5.20
C LEU A 212 -1.02 14.81 4.06
N LEU A 213 -2.09 15.33 3.45
CA LEU A 213 -2.01 16.35 2.41
C LEU A 213 -1.58 17.72 2.97
N ASN A 214 -1.94 18.00 4.22
CA ASN A 214 -1.78 19.31 4.83
C ASN A 214 -0.70 19.33 5.93
N ASN A 215 -0.20 18.17 6.35
CA ASN A 215 0.72 18.03 7.48
C ASN A 215 1.78 17.00 7.17
N PHE A 216 3.02 17.30 7.56
CA PHE A 216 4.12 16.34 7.48
C PHE A 216 4.04 15.35 8.65
N ALA A 217 3.62 14.13 8.35
CA ALA A 217 3.39 13.07 9.34
C ALA A 217 3.34 11.72 8.65
N THR A 218 3.70 10.66 9.35
CA THR A 218 3.51 9.30 8.84
C THR A 218 2.05 8.87 8.98
N ASP A 219 1.57 8.07 8.02
CA ASP A 219 0.18 7.59 8.05
C ASP A 219 -0.11 6.70 9.26
N ASN A 220 0.83 5.86 9.71
CA ASN A 220 0.65 5.06 10.93
C ASN A 220 0.41 5.92 12.18
N ASN A 221 1.06 7.09 12.30
CA ASN A 221 0.80 8.03 13.38
C ASN A 221 -0.61 8.65 13.30
N VAL A 222 -1.05 8.99 12.08
CA VAL A 222 -2.41 9.50 11.87
C VAL A 222 -3.45 8.42 12.17
N MET A 223 -3.23 7.19 11.70
CA MET A 223 -4.09 6.03 11.95
C MET A 223 -4.16 5.72 13.45
N ASN A 224 -3.03 5.77 14.17
CA ASN A 224 -3.00 5.61 15.64
C ASN A 224 -3.94 6.62 16.32
N ARG A 225 -3.80 7.90 15.97
CA ARG A 225 -4.64 8.96 16.54
C ARG A 225 -6.12 8.71 16.26
N LEU A 226 -6.48 8.42 15.01
CA LEU A 226 -7.87 8.23 14.62
C LEU A 226 -8.49 7.00 15.28
N CYS A 227 -7.74 5.91 15.45
CA CYS A 227 -8.20 4.72 16.17
C CYS A 227 -8.43 4.99 17.66
N ILE A 228 -7.50 5.69 18.33
CA ILE A 228 -7.66 6.08 19.75
C ILE A 228 -8.90 6.95 19.92
N GLN A 229 -9.14 7.87 18.99
CA GLN A 229 -10.31 8.76 18.99
C GLN A 229 -11.61 8.05 18.60
N LYS A 230 -11.58 6.78 18.19
CA LYS A 230 -12.73 6.05 17.62
C LYS A 230 -13.42 6.85 16.51
N ALA A 231 -12.61 7.52 15.68
CA ALA A 231 -13.09 8.42 14.65
C ALA A 231 -14.06 7.69 13.70
N PHE A 232 -15.16 8.36 13.33
CA PHE A 232 -16.19 7.83 12.42
C PHE A 232 -16.84 6.51 12.86
N GLY A 233 -16.68 6.12 14.14
CA GLY A 233 -17.21 4.87 14.67
C GLY A 233 -16.52 3.62 14.13
N VAL A 234 -15.32 3.74 13.55
CA VAL A 234 -14.57 2.55 13.11
C VAL A 234 -14.00 1.80 14.31
N SER A 235 -14.16 0.49 14.31
CA SER A 235 -13.53 -0.40 15.30
C SER A 235 -12.15 -0.82 14.80
N CYS A 236 -11.10 -0.48 15.56
CA CYS A 236 -9.72 -0.89 15.27
C CYS A 236 -9.30 -2.02 16.22
N ALA A 237 -8.82 -3.13 15.66
CA ALA A 237 -8.15 -4.20 16.40
C ALA A 237 -6.65 -4.24 16.07
N ARG A 238 -5.89 -4.99 16.85
CA ARG A 238 -4.45 -5.19 16.64
C ARG A 238 -4.10 -6.66 16.64
N ILE A 239 -3.12 -7.02 15.81
CA ILE A 239 -2.45 -8.31 15.83
C ILE A 239 -1.56 -8.33 17.06
N ASN A 240 -1.82 -9.27 17.97
CA ASN A 240 -0.92 -9.53 19.08
C ASN A 240 0.22 -10.42 18.59
N TYR A 241 1.46 -9.91 18.62
CA TYR A 241 2.63 -10.77 18.47
C TYR A 241 2.70 -11.72 19.66
N ARG A 242 2.57 -13.02 19.38
CA ARG A 242 2.77 -14.10 20.35
C ARG A 242 4.07 -14.81 20.07
#